data_AF-A0A7S2Z5H2-F1
#
_entry.id   AF-A0A7S2Z5H2-F1
#
_cell.length_a   1.000
_cell.length_b   1.000
_cell.length_c   1.000
_cell.angle_alpha   90.00
_cell.angle_beta   90.00
_cell.angle_gamma   90.00
#
_symmetry.space_group_name_H-M   'P 1'
#
loop_
_entity.id
_entity.type
_entity.pdbx_description
1 polymer ?
#
loop_
_entity_poly.entity_id
_entity_poly.type
_entity_poly.pdbx_seq_one_letter_code
_entity_poly.pdbx_strand_id
1 'polypeptide(L)'
;CESAAGIKVGGRTGLTSLTVSLLFALSIFFGPVVVKIPLDATAPVLILVGTLMMSESASIEWSSIAVALPAFLTIAVQPLTFSIANGIYFGVASALVLYVTSGKVVQDFRRLVCRNQRKQQAEEEEQGGDPEAALERPLLDSGADFEGAAEAAASSLRSLI
;
A
#
# COMPACT_ATOMS: atom_id res chain seq x y z
N CYS A 1 -2.34 -6.06 10.71
CA CYS A 1 -2.23 -6.88 11.94
C CYS A 1 -1.58 -8.24 11.72
N GLU A 2 -1.95 -9.01 10.69
CA GLU A 2 -1.40 -10.36 10.47
C GLU A 2 0.07 -10.37 10.01
N SER A 3 0.44 -9.46 9.09
CA SER A 3 1.83 -9.33 8.62
C SER A 3 2.80 -8.98 9.77
N ALA A 4 2.45 -8.04 10.64
CA ALA A 4 3.28 -7.66 11.79
C ALA A 4 3.50 -8.82 12.79
N ALA A 5 2.49 -9.67 13.00
CA ALA A 5 2.63 -10.84 13.85
C ALA A 5 3.57 -11.89 13.23
N GLY A 6 3.45 -12.16 11.92
CA GLY A 6 4.30 -13.14 11.23
C GLY A 6 5.78 -12.78 11.26
N ILE A 7 6.10 -11.49 11.17
CA ILE A 7 7.49 -11.04 11.20
C ILE A 7 8.06 -11.03 12.63
N LYS A 8 7.24 -10.73 13.65
CA LYS A 8 7.62 -10.86 15.07
C LYS A 8 7.97 -12.31 15.49
N VAL A 9 7.42 -13.32 14.82
CA VAL A 9 7.74 -14.74 15.06
C VAL A 9 8.92 -15.23 14.18
N GLY A 10 9.62 -14.33 13.48
CA GLY A 10 10.84 -14.67 12.73
C GLY A 10 10.64 -14.82 11.22
N GLY A 11 9.52 -14.34 10.66
CA GLY A 11 9.24 -14.31 9.23
C GLY A 11 10.04 -13.30 8.41
N ARG A 12 11.32 -13.09 8.72
CA ARG A 12 12.21 -12.11 8.06
C ARG A 12 13.00 -12.66 6.87
N THR A 13 12.87 -13.95 6.55
CA THR A 13 13.64 -14.58 5.48
C THR A 13 12.77 -14.80 4.26
N GLY A 14 13.32 -14.60 3.05
CA GLY A 14 12.61 -14.92 1.79
C GLY A 14 12.13 -16.38 1.71
N LEU A 15 12.70 -17.27 2.52
CA LEU A 15 12.28 -18.67 2.65
C LEU A 15 10.85 -18.83 3.20
N THR A 16 10.38 -17.93 4.08
CA THR A 16 8.98 -17.99 4.58
C THR A 16 7.99 -17.64 3.49
N SER A 17 8.28 -16.65 2.64
CA SER A 17 7.44 -16.29 1.49
C SER A 17 7.35 -17.43 0.46
N LEU A 18 8.48 -18.09 0.18
CA LEU A 18 8.51 -19.29 -0.67
C LEU A 18 7.71 -20.45 -0.08
N THR A 19 7.83 -20.67 1.22
CA THR A 19 7.07 -21.72 1.92
C THR A 19 5.58 -21.41 1.90
N VAL A 20 5.17 -20.18 2.21
CA VAL A 20 3.76 -19.76 2.21
C VAL A 20 3.15 -19.85 0.82
N SER A 21 3.85 -19.39 -0.22
CA SER A 21 3.36 -19.49 -1.61
C SER A 21 3.25 -20.93 -2.10
N LEU A 22 4.20 -21.81 -1.73
CA LEU A 22 4.13 -23.24 -2.03
C LEU A 22 2.95 -23.91 -1.30
N LEU A 23 2.76 -23.61 -0.02
CA LEU A 23 1.63 -24.11 0.77
C LEU A 23 0.29 -23.59 0.23
N PHE A 24 0.25 -22.33 -0.23
CA PHE A 24 -0.94 -21.75 -0.85
C PHE A 24 -1.26 -22.42 -2.20
N ALA A 25 -0.23 -22.72 -3.01
CA ALA A 25 -0.39 -23.49 -4.25
C ALA A 25 -0.92 -24.90 -3.97
N LEU A 26 -0.40 -25.58 -2.94
CA LEU A 26 -0.93 -26.88 -2.48
C LEU A 26 -2.35 -26.76 -1.93
N SER A 27 -2.72 -25.64 -1.31
CA SER A 27 -4.07 -25.40 -0.77
C SER A 27 -5.15 -25.38 -1.84
N ILE A 28 -4.84 -25.08 -3.11
CA ILE A 28 -5.81 -25.12 -4.21
C ILE A 28 -6.37 -26.53 -4.40
N PHE A 29 -5.56 -27.59 -4.16
CA PHE A 29 -6.04 -28.98 -4.17
C PHE A 29 -7.04 -29.29 -3.06
N PHE A 30 -7.01 -28.54 -1.96
CA PHE A 30 -7.96 -28.64 -0.84
C PHE A 30 -9.20 -27.75 -1.02
N GLY A 31 -9.26 -26.93 -2.09
CA GLY A 31 -10.43 -26.13 -2.46
C GLY A 31 -11.79 -26.86 -2.40
N PRO A 32 -11.94 -28.11 -2.90
CA PRO A 32 -13.23 -28.82 -2.83
C PRO A 32 -13.68 -29.18 -1.40
N VAL A 33 -12.78 -29.15 -0.41
CA VAL A 33 -13.13 -29.34 1.01
C VAL A 33 -13.75 -28.06 1.58
N VAL A 34 -13.25 -26.89 1.18
CA VAL A 34 -13.70 -25.57 1.65
C VAL A 34 -15.12 -25.26 1.17
N VAL A 35 -15.52 -25.75 -0.02
CA VAL A 35 -16.88 -25.57 -0.57
C VAL A 35 -17.96 -26.26 0.28
N LYS A 36 -17.60 -27.24 1.13
CA LYS A 36 -18.55 -27.93 2.02
C LYS A 36 -18.91 -27.13 3.27
N ILE A 37 -18.31 -25.96 3.48
CA ILE A 37 -18.57 -25.13 4.66
C ILE A 37 -19.91 -24.39 4.48
N PRO A 38 -20.86 -24.51 5.42
CA PRO A 38 -22.14 -23.82 5.33
C PRO A 38 -21.98 -22.30 5.44
N LEU A 39 -22.81 -21.55 4.72
CA LEU A 39 -22.77 -20.08 4.68
C LEU A 39 -23.04 -19.41 6.04
N ASP A 40 -23.78 -20.09 6.92
CA ASP A 40 -24.05 -19.58 8.27
C ASP A 40 -22.78 -19.44 9.12
N ALA A 41 -21.73 -20.21 8.83
CA ALA A 41 -20.47 -20.16 9.56
C ALA A 41 -19.59 -18.95 9.16
N THR A 42 -19.74 -18.41 7.94
CA THR A 42 -18.91 -17.31 7.45
C THR A 42 -19.47 -15.94 7.81
N ALA A 43 -20.79 -15.82 7.99
CA ALA A 43 -21.46 -14.59 8.37
C ALA A 43 -20.85 -13.86 9.59
N PRO A 44 -20.62 -14.51 10.76
CA PRO A 44 -20.04 -13.82 11.92
C PRO A 44 -18.59 -13.38 11.68
N VAL A 45 -17.85 -14.11 10.84
CA VAL A 45 -16.46 -13.77 10.49
C VAL A 45 -16.43 -12.49 9.64
N LEU A 46 -17.29 -12.37 8.63
CA LEU A 46 -17.37 -11.16 7.82
C LEU A 46 -17.77 -9.92 8.64
N ILE A 47 -18.67 -10.07 9.61
CA ILE A 47 -19.06 -8.98 10.51
C ILE A 47 -17.86 -8.52 11.34
N LEU A 48 -17.14 -9.45 11.97
CA LEU A 48 -15.98 -9.14 12.80
C LEU A 48 -14.89 -8.45 11.97
N VAL A 49 -14.53 -9.00 10.81
CA VAL A 49 -13.54 -8.40 9.92
C VAL A 49 -13.98 -7.01 9.45
N GLY A 50 -15.25 -6.83 9.08
CA GLY A 50 -15.81 -5.54 8.70
C GLY A 50 -15.68 -4.49 9.81
N THR A 51 -15.96 -4.86 11.07
CA THR A 51 -15.78 -3.95 12.21
C THR A 51 -14.32 -3.56 12.44
N LEU A 52 -13.40 -4.52 12.30
CA LEU A 52 -11.96 -4.27 12.45
C LEU A 52 -11.44 -3.34 11.34
N MET A 53 -11.89 -3.53 10.10
CA MET A 53 -11.50 -2.66 8.97
C MET A 53 -12.08 -1.25 9.11
N MET A 54 -13.30 -1.11 9.63
CA MET A 54 -13.90 0.20 9.86
C MET A 54 -13.16 0.98 10.95
N SER A 55 -12.62 0.29 11.97
CA SER A 55 -11.81 0.92 13.02
C SER A 55 -10.57 1.64 12.45
N GLU A 56 -9.93 1.09 11.42
CA GLU A 56 -8.76 1.71 10.79
C GLU A 56 -9.11 3.01 10.05
N SER A 57 -10.34 3.16 9.56
CA SER A 57 -10.78 4.41 8.90
C SER A 57 -10.80 5.62 9.85
N ALA A 58 -10.79 5.39 11.16
CA ALA A 58 -10.72 6.46 12.17
C ALA A 58 -9.35 7.15 12.23
N SER A 59 -8.30 6.54 11.69
CA SER A 59 -6.94 7.11 11.63
C SER A 59 -6.78 8.23 10.59
N ILE A 60 -7.81 8.48 9.78
CA ILE A 60 -7.80 9.47 8.71
C ILE A 60 -7.89 10.89 9.28
N GLU A 61 -7.06 11.82 8.79
CA GLU A 61 -7.06 13.23 9.19
C GLU A 61 -8.28 13.99 8.62
N TRP A 62 -9.42 13.88 9.31
CA TRP A 62 -10.69 14.52 8.91
C TRP A 62 -10.67 16.05 8.94
N SER A 63 -9.67 16.66 9.59
CA SER A 63 -9.54 18.13 9.65
C SER A 63 -9.12 18.75 8.31
N SER A 64 -8.49 17.99 7.41
CA SER A 64 -8.04 18.50 6.12
C SER A 64 -8.99 18.08 5.03
N ILE A 65 -9.71 19.05 4.45
CA ILE A 65 -10.67 18.79 3.36
C ILE A 65 -10.03 18.10 2.15
N ALA A 66 -8.74 18.34 1.90
CA ALA A 66 -8.00 17.73 0.80
C ALA A 66 -7.80 16.21 0.96
N VAL A 67 -7.88 15.70 2.19
CA VAL A 67 -7.73 14.27 2.51
C VAL A 67 -9.08 13.66 2.89
N ALA A 68 -9.92 14.40 3.61
CA ALA A 68 -11.23 13.95 4.08
C ALA A 68 -12.22 13.68 2.93
N LEU A 69 -12.29 14.58 1.93
CA LEU A 69 -13.17 14.40 0.77
C LEU A 69 -12.89 13.12 -0.04
N PRO A 70 -11.64 12.89 -0.50
CA PRO A 70 -11.35 11.70 -1.30
C PRO A 70 -11.48 10.41 -0.50
N ALA A 71 -11.11 10.42 0.78
CA ALA A 71 -11.30 9.28 1.68
C ALA A 71 -12.79 8.92 1.84
N PHE A 72 -13.63 9.91 2.13
CA PHE A 72 -15.08 9.73 2.25
C PHE A 72 -15.70 9.19 0.95
N LEU A 73 -15.32 9.77 -0.18
CA LEU A 73 -15.85 9.37 -1.48
C LEU A 73 -15.47 7.93 -1.83
N THR A 74 -14.25 7.51 -1.50
CA THR A 74 -13.79 6.12 -1.68
C THR A 74 -14.66 5.15 -0.88
N ILE A 75 -14.83 5.41 0.42
CA ILE A 75 -15.59 4.55 1.34
C ILE A 75 -17.07 4.49 0.96
N ALA A 76 -17.65 5.59 0.49
CA ALA A 76 -19.06 5.63 0.10
C ALA A 76 -19.34 5.02 -1.29
N VAL A 77 -18.45 5.22 -2.26
CA VAL A 77 -18.66 4.77 -3.65
C VAL A 77 -18.40 3.26 -3.82
N GLN A 78 -17.50 2.67 -3.03
CA GLN A 78 -17.24 1.22 -3.05
C GLN A 78 -18.51 0.37 -2.85
N PRO A 79 -19.28 0.51 -1.76
CA PRO A 79 -20.50 -0.25 -1.55
C PRO A 79 -21.60 0.16 -2.53
N LEU A 80 -21.70 1.44 -2.91
CA LEU A 80 -22.73 1.93 -3.83
C LEU A 80 -22.58 1.34 -5.24
N THR A 81 -21.35 1.12 -5.69
CA THR A 81 -21.05 0.60 -7.03
C THR A 81 -20.91 -0.92 -7.03
N PHE A 82 -20.95 -1.57 -5.86
CA PHE A 82 -20.60 -2.99 -5.68
C PHE A 82 -19.27 -3.38 -6.34
N SER A 83 -18.34 -2.41 -6.46
CA SER A 83 -17.07 -2.54 -7.16
C SER A 83 -15.98 -1.79 -6.40
N ILE A 84 -15.01 -2.56 -5.91
CA ILE A 84 -13.85 -2.06 -5.20
C ILE A 84 -13.02 -1.14 -6.12
N ALA A 85 -12.83 -1.57 -7.38
CA ALA A 85 -12.06 -0.83 -8.35
C ALA A 85 -12.65 0.55 -8.63
N ASN A 86 -13.96 0.64 -8.89
CA ASN A 86 -14.63 1.91 -9.19
C ASN A 86 -14.57 2.89 -8.00
N GLY A 87 -14.72 2.40 -6.77
CA GLY A 87 -14.58 3.23 -5.59
C GLY A 87 -13.17 3.79 -5.42
N ILE A 88 -12.14 2.97 -5.66
CA ILE A 88 -10.73 3.42 -5.64
C ILE A 88 -10.49 4.47 -6.74
N TYR A 89 -10.99 4.24 -7.97
CA TYR A 89 -10.83 5.20 -9.06
C TYR A 89 -11.43 6.57 -8.72
N PHE A 90 -12.63 6.60 -8.16
CA PHE A 90 -13.30 7.84 -7.75
C PHE A 90 -12.56 8.55 -6.59
N GLY A 91 -12.03 7.77 -5.65
CA GLY A 91 -11.18 8.25 -4.57
C GLY A 91 -9.90 8.93 -5.04
N VAL A 92 -9.16 8.25 -5.90
CA VAL A 92 -7.90 8.77 -6.46
C VAL A 92 -8.16 9.95 -7.40
N ALA A 93 -9.22 9.89 -8.23
CA ALA A 93 -9.58 10.99 -9.12
C ALA A 93 -9.96 12.25 -8.35
N SER A 94 -10.77 12.13 -7.29
CA SER A 94 -11.15 13.28 -6.45
C SER A 94 -9.96 13.86 -5.68
N ALA A 95 -9.05 13.01 -5.20
CA ALA A 95 -7.78 13.46 -4.63
C ALA A 95 -6.98 14.26 -5.66
N LEU A 96 -6.78 13.71 -6.85
CA LEU A 96 -6.03 14.35 -7.93
C LEU A 96 -6.60 15.74 -8.26
N VAL A 97 -7.92 15.84 -8.43
CA VAL A 97 -8.59 17.12 -8.70
C VAL A 97 -8.35 18.12 -7.57
N LEU A 98 -8.52 17.71 -6.30
CA LEU A 98 -8.32 18.60 -5.16
C LEU A 98 -6.87 19.06 -4.99
N TYR A 99 -5.91 18.17 -5.22
CA TYR A 99 -4.49 18.52 -5.20
C TYR A 99 -4.17 19.50 -6.33
N VAL A 100 -4.64 19.26 -7.55
CA VAL A 100 -4.42 20.12 -8.72
C VAL A 100 -5.03 21.52 -8.51
N THR A 101 -6.28 21.60 -8.03
CA THR A 101 -6.96 22.89 -7.80
C THR A 101 -6.40 23.66 -6.60
N SER A 102 -5.89 22.97 -5.57
CA SER A 102 -5.36 23.64 -4.37
C SER A 102 -3.97 24.25 -4.54
N GLY A 103 -3.28 24.04 -5.67
CA GLY A 103 -1.96 24.63 -5.96
C GLY A 103 -0.81 24.18 -5.04
N LYS A 104 -1.10 23.36 -4.01
CA LYS A 104 -0.14 22.76 -3.07
C LYS A 104 0.46 21.43 -3.57
N VAL A 105 0.17 21.08 -4.83
CA VAL A 105 0.56 19.84 -5.55
C VAL A 105 1.97 19.36 -5.24
N VAL A 106 2.95 20.27 -5.23
CA VAL A 106 4.36 19.90 -5.13
C VAL A 106 4.90 19.94 -3.69
N GLN A 107 4.34 20.78 -2.81
CA GLN A 107 4.97 21.08 -1.53
C GLN A 107 4.59 20.09 -0.43
N ASP A 108 3.35 19.59 -0.43
CA ASP A 108 2.90 18.58 0.52
C ASP A 108 3.25 17.16 0.06
N PHE A 109 3.24 16.87 -1.25
CA PHE A 109 3.64 15.56 -1.78
C PHE A 109 5.11 15.26 -1.46
N ARG A 110 6.01 16.24 -1.63
CA ARG A 110 7.44 16.09 -1.28
C ARG A 110 7.68 15.94 0.23
N ARG A 111 6.92 16.66 1.07
CA ARG A 111 7.03 16.56 2.54
C ARG A 111 6.43 15.27 3.09
N LEU A 112 5.32 14.79 2.50
CA LEU A 112 4.66 13.55 2.89
C LEU A 112 5.47 12.34 2.44
N VAL A 113 6.09 12.35 1.25
CA VAL A 113 6.99 11.27 0.84
C VAL A 113 8.21 11.18 1.79
N CYS A 114 8.89 12.28 2.11
CA CYS A 114 10.03 12.24 3.06
C CYS A 114 9.64 11.88 4.51
N ARG A 115 8.43 12.23 4.96
CA ARG A 115 7.96 11.90 6.33
C ARG A 115 7.34 10.51 6.40
N ASN A 116 6.67 10.07 5.34
CA ASN A 116 6.05 8.75 5.25
C ASN A 116 7.06 7.66 4.92
N GLN A 117 8.16 7.94 4.22
CA GLN A 117 9.26 6.97 4.10
C GLN A 117 9.89 6.68 5.47
N ARG A 118 9.96 7.66 6.38
CA ARG A 118 10.42 7.46 7.77
C ARG A 118 9.37 6.81 8.67
N LYS A 119 8.07 6.96 8.38
CA LYS A 119 7.00 6.23 9.09
C LYS A 119 6.86 4.80 8.57
N GLN A 120 6.97 4.58 7.27
CA GLN A 120 7.07 3.27 6.65
C GLN A 120 8.35 2.57 7.11
N GLN A 121 9.48 3.26 7.20
CA GLN A 121 10.71 2.71 7.81
C GLN A 121 10.63 2.51 9.32
N ALA A 122 9.81 3.25 10.06
CA ALA A 122 9.62 3.02 11.51
C ALA A 122 8.62 1.88 11.78
N GLU A 123 7.60 1.74 10.93
CA GLU A 123 6.71 0.57 10.88
C GLU A 123 7.48 -0.66 10.37
N GLU A 124 8.42 -0.48 9.43
CA GLU A 124 9.36 -1.49 8.98
C GLU A 124 10.51 -1.70 9.99
N GLU A 125 10.93 -0.78 10.85
CA GLU A 125 11.97 -1.05 11.89
C GLU A 125 11.40 -1.91 13.03
N GLU A 126 10.09 -1.87 13.26
CA GLU A 126 9.42 -2.87 14.10
C GLU A 126 9.30 -4.25 13.38
N GLN A 127 9.55 -4.28 12.06
CA GLN A 127 9.45 -5.45 11.16
C GLN A 127 10.79 -5.90 10.54
N GLY A 128 11.86 -5.13 10.58
CA GLY A 128 13.13 -5.31 9.86
C GLY A 128 14.31 -5.06 10.79
N GLY A 129 15.26 -5.96 10.76
CA GLY A 129 16.32 -6.10 11.75
C GLY A 129 17.10 -7.29 11.25
N ASP A 130 17.92 -6.95 10.27
CA ASP A 130 18.27 -7.79 9.13
C ASP A 130 19.67 -8.37 9.29
N PRO A 131 19.87 -9.62 8.85
CA PRO A 131 21.13 -10.03 8.24
C PRO A 131 21.07 -10.06 6.70
N GLU A 132 19.99 -9.58 6.05
CA GLU A 132 19.85 -9.51 4.57
C GLU A 132 20.42 -8.21 3.96
N ALA A 133 20.90 -7.27 4.79
CA ALA A 133 21.54 -6.02 4.38
C ALA A 133 22.91 -6.18 3.64
N ALA A 134 23.34 -7.43 3.40
CA ALA A 134 24.60 -7.74 2.73
C ALA A 134 24.45 -8.15 1.25
N LEU A 135 23.24 -8.44 0.75
CA LEU A 135 23.04 -9.02 -0.59
C LEU A 135 22.26 -8.16 -1.61
N GLU A 136 21.70 -7.00 -1.24
CA GLU A 136 20.93 -6.11 -2.15
C GLU A 136 21.66 -4.80 -2.55
N ARG A 137 22.94 -4.66 -2.21
CA ARG A 137 23.74 -3.49 -2.62
C ARG A 137 24.19 -3.40 -4.10
N PRO A 138 23.89 -4.31 -5.05
CA PRO A 138 24.17 -4.06 -6.47
C PRO A 138 23.01 -3.46 -7.27
N LEU A 139 21.75 -3.55 -6.82
CA LEU A 139 20.58 -3.21 -7.65
C LEU A 139 20.04 -1.77 -7.43
N LEU A 140 20.53 -1.05 -6.42
CA LEU A 140 20.20 0.35 -6.16
C LEU A 140 21.07 1.36 -6.95
N ASP A 141 22.01 0.89 -7.77
CA ASP A 141 22.85 1.74 -8.64
C ASP A 141 22.21 1.93 -10.03
N SER A 142 21.49 0.92 -10.54
CA SER A 142 20.94 0.95 -11.91
C SER A 142 19.75 1.91 -12.10
N GLY A 143 19.08 2.32 -11.01
CA GLY A 143 18.05 3.37 -11.03
C GLY A 143 18.62 4.79 -10.97
N ALA A 144 19.81 4.97 -10.40
CA ALA A 144 20.50 6.27 -10.36
C ALA A 144 21.06 6.65 -11.74
N ASP A 145 21.42 5.65 -12.56
CA ASP A 145 21.84 5.83 -13.96
C ASP A 145 20.71 6.37 -14.87
N PHE A 146 19.45 5.99 -14.61
CA PHE A 146 18.29 6.45 -15.38
C PHE A 146 17.91 7.90 -15.05
N GLU A 147 18.02 8.29 -13.78
CA GLU A 147 17.76 9.67 -13.33
C GLU A 147 18.87 10.63 -13.78
N GLY A 148 20.14 10.16 -13.77
CA GLY A 148 21.28 10.89 -14.33
C GLY A 148 21.19 11.07 -15.85
N ALA A 149 20.69 10.08 -16.60
CA ALA A 149 20.46 10.20 -18.05
C ALA A 149 19.35 11.22 -18.39
N ALA A 150 18.32 11.32 -17.55
CA ALA A 150 17.23 12.29 -17.71
C ALA A 150 17.67 13.73 -17.39
N GLU A 151 18.48 13.95 -16.34
CA GLU A 151 19.06 15.27 -16.03
C GLU A 151 20.09 15.73 -17.08
N ALA A 152 20.89 14.82 -17.64
CA ALA A 152 21.82 15.14 -18.72
C ALA A 152 21.10 15.62 -19.99
N ALA A 153 19.98 14.97 -20.37
CA ALA A 153 19.16 15.37 -21.52
C ALA A 153 18.47 16.73 -21.31
N ALA A 154 18.03 17.03 -20.08
CA ALA A 154 17.45 18.32 -19.73
C ALA A 154 18.48 19.47 -19.74
N SER A 155 19.75 19.17 -19.45
CA SER A 155 20.84 20.16 -19.48
C SER A 155 21.24 20.55 -20.90
N SER A 156 21.29 19.62 -21.86
CA SER A 156 21.62 19.90 -23.27
C SER A 156 20.54 20.69 -24.03
N LEU A 157 19.28 20.59 -23.61
CA LEU A 157 18.16 21.38 -24.15
C LEU A 157 18.14 22.82 -23.63
N ARG A 158 18.70 23.07 -22.43
CA ARG A 158 18.88 24.42 -21.86
C ARG A 158 20.08 25.18 -22.44
N SER A 159 21.01 24.52 -23.13
CA SER A 159 22.13 25.18 -23.81
C SER A 159 21.86 25.50 -25.29
N LEU A 160 20.67 25.17 -25.80
CA LEU A 160 20.30 25.34 -27.22
C LEU A 160 19.16 26.35 -27.45
N ILE A 161 18.66 26.98 -26.38
CA ILE A 161 17.76 28.15 -26.37
C ILE A 161 18.46 29.25 -25.58
#